data_AF-A0A2G5CFA5-F1
#
_entry.id   AF-A0A2G5CFA5-F1
#
_cell.length_a   1.000
_cell.length_b   1.000
_cell.length_c   1.000
_cell.angle_alpha   90.00
_cell.angle_beta   90.00
_cell.angle_gamma   90.00
#
_symmetry.space_group_name_H-M   'P 1'
#
loop_
_entity.id
_entity.type
_entity.pdbx_description
1 polymer ?
#
loop_
_entity_poly.entity_id
_entity_poly.type
_entity_poly.pdbx_seq_one_letter_code
_entity_poly.pdbx_strand_id
1 'polypeptide(L)'
;MPPESLFKHTLQCPSSLGIIDLSILDSLHYPNSLKSEEELQKENRFVQSLGNTDDDADADLCFSIDDYGDFGSNFYYKDCPSVYCSTELDTSKTTFNLPSVLAINCANFIGRDVRESKEFSKLCLGILPSDILALRKEVEAWNDYPHLYSFVVVRVILSLELIRLDDLGKWIISNSHYYGVVIDLPMRDHIIVLWRLCLKATLLEARRSMELRLNGNGGVCLSSLSFNCPVLVEAMTWLASQLSVLYGEPNGRFFSINMLKHCILNAASSLSLFTSEKNKNERRFTRRGFEKSDANVSELSSEVSGDKLIANVKVEEPTQEFGRADSFCAQNTSYGLVFVSQVAAAIAALRERSLLEEKIKSLRVAQLLPKSQRLAQHAYVTMRADEERKKRSNYRPLLQHDGLLWHQSRFK
;
A
#
# COMPACT_ATOMS: atom_id res chain seq x y z
N MET A 1 3.22 -18.68 -16.18
CA MET A 1 2.14 -17.68 -16.23
C MET A 1 2.65 -16.41 -15.57
N PRO A 2 2.47 -15.23 -16.19
CA PRO A 2 2.86 -13.96 -15.56
C PRO A 2 2.02 -13.73 -14.28
N PRO A 3 2.62 -13.23 -13.17
CA PRO A 3 1.92 -13.01 -11.91
C PRO A 3 0.63 -12.20 -12.07
N GLU A 4 0.62 -11.23 -12.96
CA GLU A 4 -0.50 -10.30 -13.22
C GLU A 4 -1.75 -11.01 -13.75
N SER A 5 -1.58 -12.17 -14.40
CA SER A 5 -2.70 -12.98 -14.92
C SER A 5 -3.21 -14.00 -13.92
N LEU A 6 -2.56 -14.14 -12.76
CA LEU A 6 -2.82 -15.22 -11.81
C LEU A 6 -4.23 -15.13 -11.19
N PHE A 7 -4.74 -13.92 -10.91
CA PHE A 7 -6.11 -13.74 -10.41
C PHE A 7 -7.17 -14.17 -11.42
N LYS A 8 -7.13 -13.60 -12.64
CA LYS A 8 -8.09 -13.95 -13.70
C LYS A 8 -8.05 -15.44 -14.03
N HIS A 9 -6.85 -16.02 -14.10
CA HIS A 9 -6.70 -17.45 -14.29
C HIS A 9 -7.34 -18.25 -13.15
N THR A 10 -7.16 -17.85 -11.89
CA THR A 10 -7.75 -18.56 -10.74
C THR A 10 -9.28 -18.57 -10.77
N LEU A 11 -9.93 -17.58 -11.39
CA LEU A 11 -11.39 -17.54 -11.55
C LEU A 11 -11.90 -18.42 -12.70
N GLN A 12 -11.09 -18.59 -13.75
CA GLN A 12 -11.48 -19.29 -14.97
C GLN A 12 -10.89 -20.70 -15.11
N CYS A 13 -9.94 -21.06 -14.24
CA CYS A 13 -9.21 -22.31 -14.35
C CYS A 13 -10.20 -23.50 -14.27
N PRO A 14 -10.23 -24.39 -15.27
CA PRO A 14 -11.09 -25.58 -15.24
C PRO A 14 -10.78 -26.51 -14.07
N SER A 15 -9.55 -26.46 -13.56
CA SER A 15 -9.10 -27.20 -12.38
C SER A 15 -9.53 -26.53 -11.06
N SER A 16 -10.04 -25.30 -11.10
CA SER A 16 -10.62 -24.64 -9.94
C SER A 16 -12.04 -25.14 -9.71
N LEU A 17 -12.46 -25.14 -8.44
CA LEU A 17 -13.76 -25.65 -8.00
C LEU A 17 -14.90 -24.70 -8.40
N GLY A 18 -15.19 -24.63 -9.69
CA GLY A 18 -16.25 -23.81 -10.25
C GLY A 18 -15.76 -22.61 -11.04
N ILE A 19 -16.18 -22.56 -12.30
CA ILE A 19 -16.01 -21.39 -13.14
C ILE A 19 -16.92 -20.29 -12.59
N ILE A 20 -16.32 -19.15 -12.25
CA ILE A 20 -17.04 -17.98 -11.76
C ILE A 20 -17.29 -17.05 -12.95
N ASP A 21 -18.53 -16.56 -13.05
CA ASP A 21 -18.87 -15.54 -14.04
C ASP A 21 -18.08 -14.26 -13.76
N LEU A 22 -17.35 -13.78 -14.77
CA LEU A 22 -16.50 -12.59 -14.65
C LEU A 22 -17.31 -11.30 -14.55
N SER A 23 -18.61 -11.31 -14.85
CA SER A 23 -19.49 -10.14 -14.67
C SER A 23 -19.47 -9.59 -13.23
N ILE A 24 -19.13 -10.43 -12.25
CA ILE A 24 -18.95 -10.03 -10.85
C ILE A 24 -17.81 -9.02 -10.66
N LEU A 25 -16.84 -8.98 -11.58
CA LEU A 25 -15.73 -8.04 -11.54
C LEU A 25 -16.13 -6.65 -12.03
N ASP A 26 -17.15 -6.57 -12.91
CA ASP A 26 -17.63 -5.29 -13.45
C ASP A 26 -18.35 -4.45 -12.39
N SER A 27 -18.83 -5.08 -11.32
CA SER A 27 -19.44 -4.40 -10.18
C SER A 27 -18.42 -3.84 -9.17
N LEU A 28 -17.11 -4.06 -9.36
CA LEU A 28 -16.10 -3.65 -8.38
C LEU A 28 -15.70 -2.18 -8.56
N HIS A 29 -15.63 -1.46 -7.45
CA HIS A 29 -15.23 -0.05 -7.39
C HIS A 29 -13.73 0.13 -7.18
N TYR A 30 -13.09 -0.71 -6.37
CA TYR A 30 -11.69 -0.54 -6.02
C TYR A 30 -10.71 -0.44 -7.19
N PRO A 31 -10.92 -1.08 -8.37
CA PRO A 31 -9.99 -0.96 -9.50
C PRO A 31 -9.77 0.47 -9.98
N ASN A 32 -10.77 1.36 -9.80
CA ASN A 32 -10.75 2.74 -10.26
C ASN A 32 -10.71 3.76 -9.10
N SER A 33 -10.50 3.30 -7.86
CA SER A 33 -10.59 4.14 -6.66
C SER A 33 -9.32 4.94 -6.35
N LEU A 34 -8.16 4.52 -6.87
CA LEU A 34 -6.93 5.32 -6.76
C LEU A 34 -6.96 6.46 -7.77
N LYS A 35 -6.94 7.69 -7.25
CA LYS A 35 -6.83 8.91 -8.04
C LYS A 35 -5.49 8.98 -8.78
N SER A 36 -5.52 9.60 -9.95
CA SER A 36 -4.32 9.91 -10.71
C SER A 36 -3.48 10.99 -10.03
N GLU A 37 -2.19 11.07 -10.34
CA GLU A 37 -1.29 12.09 -9.79
C GLU A 37 -1.81 13.52 -10.04
N GLU A 38 -2.42 13.77 -11.20
CA GLU A 38 -3.01 15.07 -11.56
C GLU A 38 -4.22 15.45 -10.71
N GLU A 39 -5.01 14.46 -10.28
CA GLU A 39 -6.14 14.67 -9.37
C GLU A 39 -5.66 14.88 -7.94
N LEU A 40 -4.62 14.19 -7.52
CA LEU A 40 -4.00 14.34 -6.20
C LEU A 40 -3.35 15.71 -6.02
N GLN A 41 -2.74 16.26 -7.08
CA GLN A 41 -2.20 17.62 -7.06
C GLN A 41 -3.27 18.71 -6.86
N LYS A 42 -4.53 18.39 -7.20
CA LYS A 42 -5.68 19.29 -7.00
C LYS A 42 -6.35 19.09 -5.64
N GLU A 43 -5.98 18.06 -4.87
CA GLU A 43 -6.51 17.89 -3.52
C GLU A 43 -5.96 18.97 -2.59
N ASN A 44 -6.86 19.56 -1.80
CA ASN A 44 -6.46 20.53 -0.79
C ASN A 44 -5.55 19.83 0.23
N ARG A 45 -4.38 20.43 0.49
CA ARG A 45 -3.62 20.12 1.71
C ARG A 45 -4.52 20.48 2.88
N PHE A 46 -4.74 19.55 3.79
CA PHE A 46 -5.40 19.86 5.05
C PHE A 46 -4.55 20.92 5.75
N VAL A 47 -5.10 22.13 5.91
CA VAL A 47 -4.45 23.22 6.68
C VAL A 47 -4.65 22.99 8.18
N GLN A 48 -4.77 21.73 8.61
CA GLN A 48 -4.79 21.38 10.01
C GLN A 48 -3.34 21.16 10.40
N SER A 49 -2.72 22.22 10.94
CA SER A 49 -1.49 22.07 11.70
C SER A 49 -1.81 21.13 12.86
N LEU A 50 -1.38 19.87 12.78
CA LEU A 50 -1.36 18.98 13.93
C LEU A 50 -0.30 19.55 14.89
N GLY A 51 -0.69 20.56 15.68
CA GLY A 51 0.25 21.34 16.46
C GLY A 51 -0.39 22.21 17.53
N ASN A 52 0.02 21.92 18.77
CA ASN A 52 0.18 22.84 19.91
C ASN A 52 -0.96 22.97 20.92
N THR A 53 -1.65 21.88 21.23
CA THR A 53 -2.28 21.71 22.54
C THR A 53 -1.84 20.35 23.08
N ASP A 54 -1.21 20.33 24.25
CA ASP A 54 -0.61 19.14 24.88
C ASP A 54 -1.62 18.00 25.16
N ASP A 55 -2.91 18.23 24.90
CA ASP A 55 -4.00 17.27 25.10
C ASP A 55 -4.55 16.61 23.80
N ASP A 56 -4.23 17.12 22.59
CA ASP A 56 -4.84 16.66 21.32
C ASP A 56 -3.83 16.13 20.26
N ALA A 57 -2.53 16.15 20.56
CA ALA A 57 -1.49 15.73 19.60
C ALA A 57 -1.49 14.21 19.30
N ASP A 58 -2.28 13.43 20.04
CA ASP A 58 -2.35 11.96 19.99
C ASP A 58 -3.70 11.42 19.49
N ALA A 59 -4.59 12.27 18.99
CA ALA A 59 -5.90 11.80 18.52
C ALA A 59 -5.79 11.08 17.16
N ASP A 60 -6.14 9.79 17.15
CA ASP A 60 -6.31 9.00 15.92
C ASP A 60 -7.37 9.63 15.01
N LEU A 61 -7.10 9.68 13.70
CA LEU A 61 -8.09 10.15 12.73
C LEU A 61 -9.08 9.04 12.40
N CYS A 62 -10.34 9.26 12.73
CA CYS A 62 -11.44 8.34 12.41
C CYS A 62 -12.15 8.78 11.13
N PHE A 63 -12.23 7.88 10.15
CA PHE A 63 -12.89 8.12 8.87
C PHE A 63 -14.02 7.11 8.65
N SER A 64 -15.10 7.56 8.00
CA SER A 64 -16.16 6.68 7.51
C SER A 64 -15.73 6.05 6.19
N ILE A 65 -15.70 4.73 6.10
CA ILE A 65 -15.39 3.98 4.88
C ILE A 65 -16.57 4.12 3.89
N ASP A 66 -17.79 4.29 4.37
CA ASP A 66 -19.01 4.43 3.57
C ASP A 66 -18.95 5.63 2.59
N ASP A 67 -18.07 6.62 2.83
CA ASP A 67 -17.86 7.77 1.94
C ASP A 67 -17.01 7.41 0.69
N TYR A 68 -16.34 6.25 0.72
CA TYR A 68 -15.39 5.80 -0.30
C TYR A 68 -15.88 4.56 -1.08
N GLY A 69 -17.06 4.03 -0.75
CA GLY A 69 -17.71 2.95 -1.47
C GLY A 69 -19.12 2.67 -0.96
N ASP A 70 -20.07 2.43 -1.88
CA ASP A 70 -21.37 1.83 -1.54
C ASP A 70 -21.15 0.33 -1.43
N PHE A 71 -20.89 -0.16 -0.22
CA PHE A 71 -20.71 -1.59 0.08
C PHE A 71 -22.07 -2.30 0.03
N GLY A 72 -22.69 -2.30 -1.15
CA GLY A 72 -23.88 -3.07 -1.46
C GLY A 72 -24.97 -2.97 -0.40
N SER A 73 -25.59 -1.80 -0.24
CA SER A 73 -27.01 -1.85 0.10
C SER A 73 -27.70 -2.67 -0.99
N ASN A 74 -28.23 -3.85 -0.63
CA ASN A 74 -28.81 -4.81 -1.57
C ASN A 74 -29.54 -4.08 -2.73
N PHE A 75 -28.96 -4.17 -3.93
CA PHE A 75 -29.18 -3.34 -5.13
C PHE A 75 -30.64 -3.13 -5.57
N TYR A 76 -31.59 -3.84 -4.97
CA TYR A 76 -33.01 -3.79 -5.33
C TYR A 76 -33.89 -3.00 -4.34
N TYR A 77 -33.39 -2.60 -3.17
CA TYR A 77 -34.24 -2.07 -2.10
C TYR A 77 -33.58 -1.00 -1.23
N LYS A 78 -33.37 0.21 -1.76
CA LYS A 78 -33.28 1.40 -0.91
C LYS A 78 -34.65 1.64 -0.28
N ASP A 79 -34.70 1.78 1.04
CA ASP A 79 -35.90 2.11 1.84
C ASP A 79 -37.03 1.06 1.89
N CYS A 80 -36.75 -0.20 1.54
CA CYS A 80 -37.69 -1.31 1.72
C CYS A 80 -37.37 -2.10 3.00
N PRO A 81 -38.37 -2.51 3.81
CA PRO A 81 -38.14 -3.40 4.96
C PRO A 81 -37.56 -4.73 4.45
N SER A 82 -36.26 -4.90 4.66
CA SER A 82 -35.37 -5.75 3.84
C SER A 82 -35.71 -7.25 3.80
N VAL A 83 -35.23 -7.89 2.73
CA VAL A 83 -34.94 -9.33 2.65
C VAL A 83 -34.09 -9.72 3.87
N TYR A 84 -34.39 -10.87 4.48
CA TYR A 84 -33.62 -11.40 5.60
C TYR A 84 -32.16 -11.64 5.18
N CYS A 85 -31.25 -10.74 5.57
CA CYS A 85 -29.81 -11.00 5.59
C CYS A 85 -29.44 -11.64 6.92
N SER A 86 -28.79 -12.81 6.88
CA SER A 86 -28.29 -13.49 8.08
C SER A 86 -27.00 -12.84 8.62
N THR A 87 -26.38 -11.94 7.86
CA THR A 87 -25.20 -11.18 8.26
C THR A 87 -25.65 -9.90 8.96
N GLU A 88 -25.54 -9.88 10.29
CA GLU A 88 -25.83 -8.73 11.17
C GLU A 88 -24.88 -7.52 10.96
N LEU A 89 -24.08 -7.51 9.87
CA LEU A 89 -22.99 -6.55 9.68
C LEU A 89 -23.41 -5.20 9.06
N ASP A 90 -24.58 -5.11 8.43
CA ASP A 90 -24.89 -4.00 7.50
C ASP A 90 -25.50 -2.75 8.15
N THR A 91 -25.45 -2.58 9.48
CA THR A 91 -26.10 -1.42 10.14
C THR A 91 -25.18 -0.52 10.96
N SER A 92 -23.92 -0.89 11.20
CA SER A 92 -22.93 0.00 11.80
C SER A 92 -22.13 0.70 10.71
N LYS A 93 -22.12 2.04 10.71
CA LYS A 93 -21.21 2.83 9.87
C LYS A 93 -19.80 2.26 9.97
N THR A 94 -19.25 1.82 8.86
CA THR A 94 -17.93 1.18 8.88
C THR A 94 -16.87 2.28 8.98
N THR A 95 -16.13 2.33 10.08
CA THR A 95 -15.08 3.34 10.28
C THR A 95 -13.69 2.70 10.31
N PHE A 96 -12.67 3.49 9.99
CA PHE A 96 -11.28 3.13 10.23
C PHE A 96 -10.54 4.23 10.98
N ASN A 97 -9.56 3.80 11.78
CA ASN A 97 -8.68 4.70 12.51
C ASN A 97 -7.30 4.73 11.85
N LEU A 98 -6.81 5.93 11.58
CA LEU A 98 -5.46 6.19 11.13
C LEU A 98 -4.66 6.79 12.31
N PRO A 99 -3.69 6.06 12.86
CA PRO A 99 -2.85 6.53 13.95
C PRO A 99 -2.18 7.86 13.65
N SER A 100 -2.09 8.74 14.65
CA SER A 100 -1.43 10.06 14.55
C SER A 100 0.00 9.94 14.00
N VAL A 101 0.73 8.93 14.48
CA VAL A 101 2.09 8.56 14.07
C VAL A 101 2.21 8.30 12.57
N LEU A 102 1.15 7.78 11.94
CA LEU A 102 1.08 7.58 10.50
C LEU A 102 0.50 8.79 9.77
N ALA A 103 -0.56 9.39 10.30
CA ALA A 103 -1.30 10.50 9.70
C ALA A 103 -0.40 11.69 9.33
N ILE A 104 0.54 12.05 10.21
CA ILE A 104 1.48 13.16 10.00
C ILE A 104 2.34 12.98 8.72
N ASN A 105 2.49 11.74 8.22
CA ASN A 105 3.27 11.43 7.03
C ASN A 105 2.46 11.55 5.72
N CYS A 106 1.16 11.79 5.79
CA CYS A 106 0.34 12.04 4.62
C CYS A 106 0.62 13.44 4.06
N ALA A 107 0.71 13.56 2.73
CA ALA A 107 1.02 14.79 2.01
C ALA A 107 -0.04 15.90 2.20
N ASN A 108 -1.21 15.50 2.68
CA ASN A 108 -2.27 16.38 3.13
C ASN A 108 -1.83 17.29 4.27
N PHE A 109 -0.99 16.82 5.18
CA PHE A 109 -0.55 17.60 6.33
C PHE A 109 0.75 18.33 6.00
N ILE A 110 0.89 19.54 6.53
CA ILE A 110 2.15 20.29 6.45
C ILE A 110 3.14 19.61 7.40
N GLY A 111 3.91 18.66 6.88
CA GLY A 111 5.02 18.07 7.61
C GLY A 111 6.08 19.13 7.93
N ARG A 112 6.70 19.05 9.11
CA ARG A 112 8.00 19.69 9.33
C ARG A 112 8.95 19.12 8.29
N ASP A 113 9.34 19.91 7.31
CA ASP A 113 10.39 19.56 6.37
C ASP A 113 11.61 19.12 7.17
N VAL A 114 11.84 17.80 7.20
CA VAL A 114 13.12 17.25 7.62
C VAL A 114 14.06 17.62 6.50
N ARG A 115 14.69 18.80 6.63
CA ARG A 115 15.76 19.28 5.74
C ARG A 115 16.58 18.06 5.33
N GLU A 116 16.55 17.74 4.05
CA GLU A 116 17.34 16.65 3.48
C GLU A 116 18.81 16.94 3.81
N SER A 117 19.34 16.33 4.86
CA SER A 117 20.72 16.53 5.21
C SER A 117 21.55 15.69 4.23
N LYS A 118 22.42 16.38 3.48
CA LYS A 118 23.39 15.76 2.56
C LYS A 118 24.32 14.74 3.26
N GLU A 119 24.28 14.66 4.58
CA GLU A 119 25.06 13.76 5.42
C GLU A 119 24.53 12.32 5.36
N PHE A 120 23.21 12.10 5.29
CA PHE A 120 22.66 10.73 5.24
C PHE A 120 22.93 10.02 3.91
N SER A 121 23.00 10.76 2.80
CA SER A 121 23.39 10.22 1.51
C SER A 121 24.80 9.59 1.52
N LYS A 122 25.68 10.01 2.46
CA LYS A 122 27.02 9.42 2.65
C LYS A 122 27.01 8.19 3.57
N LEU A 123 26.01 8.01 4.42
CA LEU A 123 25.89 6.84 5.30
C LEU A 123 25.24 5.64 4.59
N CYS A 124 24.48 5.91 3.52
CA CYS A 124 23.96 4.91 2.58
C CYS A 124 25.03 4.35 1.61
N LEU A 125 26.33 4.61 1.86
CA LEU A 125 27.41 3.93 1.15
C LEU A 125 27.28 2.42 1.32
N GLY A 126 27.69 1.66 0.30
CA GLY A 126 27.30 0.27 0.17
C GLY A 126 27.67 -0.64 1.34
N ILE A 127 26.99 -1.78 1.38
CA ILE A 127 27.04 -2.73 2.49
C ILE A 127 28.04 -3.84 2.14
N LEU A 128 28.85 -4.25 3.13
CA LEU A 128 29.81 -5.34 2.96
C LEU A 128 29.10 -6.70 2.93
N PRO A 129 29.64 -7.73 2.26
CA PRO A 129 29.06 -9.07 2.28
C PRO A 129 28.89 -9.66 3.68
N SER A 130 29.81 -9.36 4.61
CA SER A 130 29.70 -9.72 6.03
C SER A 130 28.48 -9.11 6.70
N ASP A 131 28.21 -7.84 6.39
CA ASP A 131 27.07 -7.10 6.93
C ASP A 131 25.75 -7.63 6.34
N ILE A 132 25.74 -8.01 5.06
CA ILE A 132 24.58 -8.67 4.42
C ILE A 132 24.26 -10.01 5.10
N LEU A 133 25.29 -10.80 5.42
CA LEU A 133 25.10 -12.06 6.14
C LEU A 133 24.59 -11.84 7.56
N ALA A 134 25.12 -10.85 8.28
CA ALA A 134 24.64 -10.49 9.62
C ALA A 134 23.19 -10.00 9.57
N LEU A 135 22.87 -9.09 8.65
CA LEU A 135 21.52 -8.60 8.39
C LEU A 135 20.55 -9.75 8.10
N ARG A 136 20.93 -10.66 7.20
CA ARG A 136 20.08 -11.80 6.83
C ARG A 136 19.73 -12.65 8.05
N LYS A 137 20.73 -13.00 8.88
CA LYS A 137 20.50 -13.77 10.11
C LYS A 137 19.56 -13.07 11.07
N GLU A 138 19.73 -11.76 11.25
CA GLU A 138 18.85 -10.95 12.11
C GLU A 138 17.41 -10.92 11.59
N VAL A 139 17.23 -10.56 10.31
CA VAL A 139 15.91 -10.40 9.68
C VAL A 139 15.16 -11.74 9.56
N GLU A 140 15.87 -12.82 9.23
CA GLU A 140 15.27 -14.16 9.15
C GLU A 140 14.80 -14.63 10.53
N ALA A 141 15.52 -14.30 11.62
CA ALA A 141 15.19 -14.68 12.99
C ALA A 141 13.98 -13.95 13.59
N TRP A 142 13.49 -12.88 12.97
CA TRP A 142 12.30 -12.16 13.45
C TRP A 142 11.03 -13.01 13.30
N ASN A 143 10.54 -13.58 14.38
CA ASN A 143 9.24 -14.24 14.41
C ASN A 143 8.08 -13.24 14.56
N ASP A 144 8.39 -12.05 15.03
CA ASP A 144 7.49 -10.92 15.27
C ASP A 144 8.20 -9.60 14.92
N TYR A 145 7.49 -8.48 14.96
CA TYR A 145 8.11 -7.17 14.72
C TYR A 145 9.24 -6.91 15.72
N PRO A 146 10.42 -6.47 15.24
CA PRO A 146 11.54 -6.19 16.12
C PRO A 146 11.24 -4.97 16.98
N HIS A 147 11.50 -5.04 18.30
CA HIS A 147 11.54 -3.86 19.17
C HIS A 147 12.90 -3.15 19.12
N LEU A 148 13.93 -3.89 18.71
CA LEU A 148 15.30 -3.46 18.56
C LEU A 148 15.82 -3.96 17.21
N TYR A 149 16.54 -3.11 16.47
CA TYR A 149 17.30 -3.53 15.30
C TYR A 149 18.75 -3.05 15.35
N SER A 150 19.62 -3.73 14.61
CA SER A 150 21.03 -3.39 14.53
C SER A 150 21.31 -2.15 13.67
N PHE A 151 22.52 -1.62 13.81
CA PHE A 151 23.05 -0.58 12.95
C PHE A 151 22.97 -0.90 11.45
N VAL A 152 23.16 -2.17 11.06
CA VAL A 152 23.09 -2.58 9.66
C VAL A 152 21.66 -2.45 9.14
N VAL A 153 20.66 -2.85 9.93
CA VAL A 153 19.24 -2.69 9.59
C VAL A 153 18.88 -1.21 9.42
N VAL A 154 19.33 -0.31 10.32
CA VAL A 154 19.08 1.14 10.19
C VAL A 154 19.56 1.66 8.85
N ARG A 155 20.81 1.33 8.48
CA ARG A 155 21.42 1.79 7.23
C ARG A 155 20.62 1.32 6.01
N VAL A 156 20.15 0.08 6.07
CA VAL A 156 19.30 -0.49 5.02
C VAL A 156 17.96 0.23 4.96
N ILE A 157 17.30 0.46 6.10
CA ILE A 157 16.02 1.17 6.19
C ILE A 157 16.12 2.58 5.61
N LEU A 158 17.16 3.33 5.97
CA LEU A 158 17.43 4.66 5.41
C LEU A 158 17.67 4.64 3.91
N SER A 159 18.14 3.52 3.38
CA SER A 159 18.38 3.32 1.95
C SER A 159 17.19 2.73 1.21
N LEU A 160 16.10 2.37 1.91
CA LEU A 160 14.88 1.86 1.27
C LEU A 160 14.39 2.90 0.23
N GLU A 161 14.54 4.20 0.52
CA GLU A 161 14.23 5.32 -0.39
C GLU A 161 14.87 5.24 -1.77
N LEU A 162 15.88 4.40 -1.97
CA LEU A 162 16.55 4.26 -3.25
C LEU A 162 16.02 3.08 -4.09
N ILE A 163 15.02 2.34 -3.60
CA ILE A 163 14.59 1.07 -4.18
C ILE A 163 13.36 1.22 -5.04
N ARG A 164 13.39 0.55 -6.19
CA ARG A 164 12.26 0.43 -7.10
C ARG A 164 11.16 -0.42 -6.49
N LEU A 165 9.96 0.16 -6.39
CA LEU A 165 8.76 -0.52 -5.90
C LEU A 165 8.21 -1.59 -6.87
N ASP A 166 8.70 -1.62 -8.11
CA ASP A 166 8.30 -2.60 -9.13
C ASP A 166 8.55 -4.05 -8.65
N ASP A 167 9.65 -4.28 -7.93
CA ASP A 167 9.99 -5.61 -7.41
C ASP A 167 9.07 -6.02 -6.25
N LEU A 168 8.73 -5.06 -5.39
CA LEU A 168 7.78 -5.27 -4.30
C LEU A 168 6.41 -5.64 -4.86
N GLY A 169 5.95 -4.95 -5.90
CA GLY A 169 4.67 -5.24 -6.53
C GLY A 169 4.57 -6.67 -7.08
N LYS A 170 5.63 -7.13 -7.73
CA LYS A 170 5.73 -8.53 -8.21
C LYS A 170 5.74 -9.51 -7.05
N TRP A 171 6.46 -9.21 -5.97
CA TRP A 171 6.50 -10.04 -4.77
C TRP A 171 5.12 -10.16 -4.13
N ILE A 172 4.39 -9.05 -3.96
CA ILE A 172 3.05 -9.01 -3.37
C ILE A 172 2.10 -9.95 -4.12
N ILE A 173 1.98 -9.81 -5.44
CA ILE A 173 1.10 -10.67 -6.25
C ILE A 173 1.55 -12.13 -6.17
N SER A 174 2.85 -12.37 -6.32
CA SER A 174 3.39 -13.73 -6.38
C SER A 174 3.30 -14.45 -5.04
N ASN A 175 3.27 -13.76 -3.89
CA ASN A 175 3.27 -14.39 -2.58
C ASN A 175 1.90 -14.40 -1.90
N SER A 176 0.97 -13.52 -2.29
CA SER A 176 -0.37 -13.41 -1.71
C SER A 176 -1.09 -14.77 -1.56
N HIS A 177 -0.97 -15.64 -2.55
CA HIS A 177 -1.62 -16.96 -2.54
C HIS A 177 -1.14 -17.91 -1.42
N TYR A 178 0.10 -17.78 -0.93
CA TYR A 178 0.60 -18.54 0.23
C TYR A 178 -0.12 -18.16 1.53
N TYR A 179 -0.81 -17.03 1.53
CA TYR A 179 -1.61 -16.51 2.65
C TYR A 179 -3.12 -16.71 2.41
N GLY A 180 -3.48 -17.50 1.40
CA GLY A 180 -4.86 -17.97 1.19
C GLY A 180 -5.73 -17.08 0.31
N VAL A 181 -5.20 -16.00 -0.26
CA VAL A 181 -5.95 -15.11 -1.17
C VAL A 181 -5.15 -14.86 -2.43
N VAL A 182 -5.81 -14.81 -3.58
CA VAL A 182 -5.20 -14.39 -4.83
C VAL A 182 -5.66 -12.98 -5.15
N ILE A 183 -4.72 -12.04 -5.29
CA ILE A 183 -5.00 -10.63 -5.58
C ILE A 183 -4.68 -10.25 -7.03
N ASP A 184 -5.33 -9.20 -7.50
CA ASP A 184 -5.12 -8.59 -8.81
C ASP A 184 -4.20 -7.35 -8.73
N LEU A 185 -3.96 -6.74 -9.90
CA LEU A 185 -3.11 -5.57 -10.04
C LEU A 185 -3.59 -4.36 -9.21
N PRO A 186 -4.87 -3.95 -9.26
CA PRO A 186 -5.30 -2.80 -8.46
C PRO A 186 -5.20 -3.04 -6.95
N MET A 187 -5.51 -4.26 -6.47
CA MET A 187 -5.35 -4.57 -5.06
C MET A 187 -3.89 -4.52 -4.59
N ARG A 188 -2.95 -4.97 -5.44
CA ARG A 188 -1.51 -4.79 -5.19
C ARG A 188 -1.18 -3.30 -5.00
N ASP A 189 -1.72 -2.43 -5.84
CA ASP A 189 -1.41 -1.00 -5.81
C ASP A 189 -1.93 -0.34 -4.52
N HIS A 190 -3.13 -0.73 -4.06
CA HIS A 190 -3.67 -0.35 -2.76
C HIS A 190 -2.79 -0.80 -1.59
N ILE A 191 -2.32 -2.05 -1.60
CA ILE A 191 -1.39 -2.57 -0.57
C ILE A 191 -0.08 -1.78 -0.57
N ILE A 192 0.43 -1.40 -1.76
CA ILE A 192 1.65 -0.59 -1.89
C ILE A 192 1.44 0.82 -1.28
N VAL A 193 0.26 1.42 -1.43
CA VAL A 193 -0.07 2.73 -0.81
C VAL A 193 0.04 2.64 0.71
N LEU A 194 -0.59 1.63 1.32
CA LEU A 194 -0.53 1.42 2.78
C LEU A 194 0.90 1.13 3.25
N TRP A 195 1.64 0.33 2.49
CA TRP A 195 3.05 0.05 2.75
C TRP A 195 3.90 1.32 2.72
N ARG A 196 3.73 2.17 1.69
CA ARG A 196 4.47 3.44 1.55
C ARG A 196 4.27 4.33 2.77
N LEU A 197 3.05 4.41 3.29
CA LEU A 197 2.76 5.21 4.49
C LEU A 197 3.54 4.70 5.70
N CYS A 198 3.46 3.40 5.98
CA CYS A 198 4.15 2.77 7.11
C CYS A 198 5.67 2.91 6.99
N LEU A 199 6.18 2.79 5.78
CA LEU A 199 7.60 2.90 5.49
C LEU A 199 8.11 4.34 5.65
N LYS A 200 7.32 5.36 5.28
CA LYS A 200 7.68 6.77 5.54
C LYS A 200 7.86 7.02 7.04
N ALA A 201 6.90 6.58 7.87
CA ALA A 201 7.00 6.72 9.32
C ALA A 201 8.24 6.01 9.88
N THR A 202 8.49 4.77 9.44
CA THR A 202 9.66 3.97 9.84
C THR A 202 10.98 4.64 9.44
N LEU A 203 11.04 5.21 8.24
CA LEU A 203 12.24 5.89 7.74
C LEU A 203 12.53 7.18 8.53
N LEU A 204 11.49 7.93 8.91
CA LEU A 204 11.64 9.10 9.78
C LEU A 204 12.13 8.72 11.18
N GLU A 205 11.61 7.64 11.78
CA GLU A 205 12.11 7.11 13.05
C GLU A 205 13.60 6.73 12.95
N ALA A 206 13.97 5.96 11.92
CA ALA A 206 15.35 5.56 11.70
C ALA A 206 16.28 6.77 11.51
N ARG A 207 15.83 7.79 10.77
CA ARG A 207 16.60 9.02 10.54
C ARG A 207 16.83 9.79 11.84
N ARG A 208 15.78 10.05 12.61
CA ARG A 208 15.88 10.74 13.91
C ARG A 208 16.77 9.97 14.88
N SER A 209 16.62 8.65 14.93
CA SER A 209 17.43 7.79 15.78
C SER A 209 18.92 7.85 15.41
N MET A 210 19.22 7.95 14.11
CA MET A 210 20.59 8.10 13.62
C MET A 210 21.14 9.51 13.91
N GLU A 211 20.37 10.58 13.70
CA GLU A 211 20.75 11.97 14.01
C GLU A 211 21.14 12.13 15.48
N LEU A 212 20.31 11.62 16.39
CA LEU A 212 20.56 11.67 17.84
C LEU A 212 21.87 10.97 18.22
N ARG A 213 22.22 9.87 17.55
CA ARG A 213 23.45 9.11 17.82
C ARG A 213 24.69 9.78 17.22
N LEU A 214 24.59 10.37 16.04
CA LEU A 214 25.69 11.10 15.40
C LEU A 214 26.04 12.39 16.12
N ASN A 215 25.04 13.12 16.61
CA ASN A 215 25.24 14.37 17.34
C ASN A 215 25.63 14.13 18.81
N GLY A 216 25.35 12.94 19.34
CA GLY A 216 25.43 12.64 20.76
C GLY A 216 26.75 12.09 21.28
N ASN A 217 27.68 11.58 20.45
CA ASN A 217 28.96 11.03 20.94
C ASN A 217 30.08 10.98 19.88
N GLY A 218 31.26 11.51 20.25
CA GLY A 218 32.50 11.22 19.54
C GLY A 218 33.00 9.79 19.84
N GLY A 219 33.23 9.00 18.79
CA GLY A 219 34.07 7.79 18.85
C GLY A 219 33.41 6.47 19.25
N VAL A 220 32.09 6.31 19.19
CA VAL A 220 31.44 5.01 19.45
C VAL A 220 31.51 4.10 18.21
N CYS A 221 31.86 2.83 18.43
CA CYS A 221 31.85 1.81 17.37
C CYS A 221 30.41 1.58 16.87
N LEU A 222 30.11 2.15 15.70
CA LEU A 222 28.75 2.18 15.13
C LEU A 222 28.13 0.78 14.95
N SER A 223 28.94 -0.25 14.69
CA SER A 223 28.47 -1.62 14.46
C SER A 223 27.91 -2.33 15.69
N SER A 224 28.19 -1.83 16.90
CA SER A 224 27.65 -2.38 18.16
C SER A 224 26.34 -1.73 18.61
N LEU A 225 25.84 -0.74 17.86
CA LEU A 225 24.63 -0.01 18.24
C LEU A 225 23.37 -0.81 17.92
N SER A 226 22.47 -0.86 18.89
CA SER A 226 21.08 -1.26 18.75
C SER A 226 20.16 -0.04 18.88
N PHE A 227 19.06 -0.05 18.14
CA PHE A 227 18.12 1.07 18.06
C PHE A 227 16.72 0.58 18.40
N ASN A 228 16.04 1.27 19.31
CA ASN A 228 14.63 1.06 19.56
C ASN A 228 13.82 1.49 18.33
N CYS A 229 12.77 0.75 18.02
CA CYS A 229 11.90 1.07 16.88
C CYS A 229 10.41 0.95 17.19
N PRO A 230 9.88 1.70 18.19
CA PRO A 230 8.47 1.71 18.52
C PRO A 230 7.56 2.12 17.34
N VAL A 231 7.96 3.10 16.52
CA VAL A 231 7.17 3.56 15.36
C VAL A 231 7.11 2.48 14.29
N LEU A 232 8.21 1.76 14.03
CA LEU A 232 8.18 0.59 13.14
C LEU A 232 7.16 -0.43 13.64
N VAL A 233 7.20 -0.80 14.92
CA VAL A 233 6.29 -1.80 15.50
C VAL A 233 4.84 -1.34 15.37
N GLU A 234 4.55 -0.09 15.71
CA GLU A 234 3.21 0.48 15.61
C GLU A 234 2.70 0.52 14.17
N ALA A 235 3.50 1.06 13.24
CA ALA A 235 3.16 1.15 11.82
C ALA A 235 2.90 -0.24 11.21
N MET A 236 3.75 -1.22 11.53
CA MET A 236 3.61 -2.58 11.03
C MET A 236 2.42 -3.32 11.65
N THR A 237 2.13 -3.07 12.92
CA THR A 237 0.95 -3.63 13.61
C THR A 237 -0.34 -3.07 13.00
N TRP A 238 -0.39 -1.77 12.73
CA TRP A 238 -1.51 -1.16 12.03
C TRP A 238 -1.67 -1.70 10.61
N LEU A 239 -0.56 -1.85 9.86
CA LEU A 239 -0.63 -2.45 8.52
C LEU A 239 -1.19 -3.87 8.57
N ALA A 240 -0.74 -4.69 9.53
CA ALA A 240 -1.28 -6.02 9.73
C ALA A 240 -2.76 -6.03 10.05
N SER A 241 -3.27 -5.10 10.85
CA SER A 241 -4.70 -5.02 11.14
C SER A 241 -5.51 -4.74 9.88
N GLN A 242 -5.02 -3.86 9.00
CA GLN A 242 -5.69 -3.61 7.71
C GLN A 242 -5.63 -4.83 6.79
N LEU A 243 -4.46 -5.47 6.66
CA LEU A 243 -4.31 -6.65 5.79
C LEU A 243 -5.07 -7.88 6.32
N SER A 244 -5.29 -7.96 7.63
CA SER A 244 -6.09 -9.02 8.27
C SER A 244 -7.54 -9.03 7.80
N VAL A 245 -8.06 -7.89 7.32
CA VAL A 245 -9.40 -7.81 6.69
C VAL A 245 -9.49 -8.75 5.49
N LEU A 246 -8.43 -8.81 4.67
CA LEU A 246 -8.42 -9.62 3.46
C LEU A 246 -7.91 -11.03 3.72
N TYR A 247 -6.79 -11.16 4.45
CA TYR A 247 -6.09 -12.43 4.62
C TYR A 247 -6.52 -13.23 5.86
N GLY A 248 -7.24 -12.60 6.81
CA GLY A 248 -7.46 -13.11 8.16
C GLY A 248 -6.33 -12.72 9.11
N GLU A 249 -6.61 -12.72 10.42
CA GLU A 249 -5.71 -12.21 11.48
C GLU A 249 -4.28 -12.79 11.47
N PRO A 250 -4.05 -14.11 11.51
CA PRO A 250 -2.68 -14.65 11.52
C PRO A 250 -1.96 -14.36 10.19
N ASN A 251 -2.65 -14.48 9.07
CA ASN A 251 -2.05 -14.34 7.75
C ASN A 251 -1.76 -12.87 7.40
N GLY A 252 -2.60 -11.92 7.81
CA GLY A 252 -2.36 -10.49 7.64
C GLY A 252 -1.08 -10.04 8.35
N ARG A 253 -0.88 -10.53 9.58
CA ARG A 253 0.36 -10.32 10.34
C ARG A 253 1.56 -10.95 9.65
N PHE A 254 1.51 -12.25 9.32
CA PHE A 254 2.63 -12.93 8.64
C PHE A 254 2.96 -12.32 7.28
N PHE A 255 1.96 -11.89 6.53
CA PHE A 255 2.17 -11.24 5.24
C PHE A 255 2.90 -9.91 5.41
N SER A 256 2.48 -9.07 6.36
CA SER A 256 3.13 -7.78 6.62
C SER A 256 4.59 -7.91 7.07
N ILE A 257 4.90 -8.83 8.00
CA ILE A 257 6.29 -9.03 8.47
C ILE A 257 7.16 -9.58 7.33
N ASN A 258 6.67 -10.52 6.53
CA ASN A 258 7.43 -11.04 5.40
C ASN A 258 7.63 -10.00 4.29
N MET A 259 6.68 -9.07 4.13
CA MET A 259 6.84 -7.92 3.25
C MET A 259 7.96 -6.99 3.73
N LEU A 260 8.04 -6.72 5.04
CA LEU A 260 9.15 -5.96 5.64
C LEU A 260 10.50 -6.67 5.45
N LYS A 261 10.57 -7.98 5.75
CA LYS A 261 11.77 -8.79 5.53
C LYS A 261 12.21 -8.74 4.07
N HIS A 262 11.28 -8.91 3.14
CA HIS A 262 11.56 -8.86 1.71
C HIS A 262 12.14 -7.51 1.30
N CYS A 263 11.52 -6.40 1.74
CA CYS A 263 12.00 -5.05 1.45
C CYS A 263 13.43 -4.84 1.97
N ILE A 264 13.72 -5.20 3.22
CA ILE A 264 15.06 -5.04 3.83
C ILE A 264 16.10 -5.91 3.11
N LEU A 265 15.78 -7.16 2.78
CA LEU A 265 16.72 -8.05 2.10
C LEU A 265 16.97 -7.61 0.65
N ASN A 266 15.94 -7.14 -0.04
CA ASN A 266 16.06 -6.62 -1.40
C ASN A 266 16.91 -5.33 -1.42
N ALA A 267 16.68 -4.45 -0.45
CA ALA A 267 17.48 -3.25 -0.21
C ALA A 267 18.96 -3.55 0.00
N ALA A 268 19.27 -4.48 0.90
CA ALA A 268 20.64 -4.84 1.16
C ALA A 268 21.33 -5.43 -0.07
N SER A 269 20.58 -6.18 -0.88
CA SER A 269 21.07 -6.73 -2.15
C SER A 269 21.38 -5.62 -3.16
N SER A 270 20.54 -4.58 -3.24
CA SER A 270 20.77 -3.44 -4.12
C SER A 270 21.91 -2.52 -3.66
N LEU A 271 22.23 -2.53 -2.36
CA LEU A 271 23.32 -1.75 -1.74
C LEU A 271 24.66 -2.48 -1.68
N SER A 272 24.71 -3.75 -2.07
CA SER A 272 25.95 -4.53 -2.05
C SER A 272 27.03 -3.86 -2.92
N LEU A 273 28.20 -3.62 -2.33
CA LEU A 273 29.35 -3.01 -3.01
C LEU A 273 29.89 -3.87 -4.17
N PHE A 274 29.54 -5.15 -4.21
CA PHE A 274 30.05 -6.14 -5.17
C PHE A 274 29.04 -6.55 -6.26
N THR A 275 27.99 -5.75 -6.51
CA THR A 275 27.05 -6.06 -7.59
C THR A 275 27.71 -5.99 -8.97
N SER A 276 27.52 -7.05 -9.76
CA SER A 276 28.00 -7.25 -11.14
C SER A 276 27.77 -6.04 -12.06
N GLU A 277 28.68 -5.82 -13.02
CA GLU A 277 28.77 -4.64 -13.90
C GLU A 277 27.50 -4.31 -14.69
N LYS A 278 26.58 -5.27 -14.87
CA LYS A 278 25.26 -5.02 -15.47
C LYS A 278 24.42 -3.98 -14.71
N ASN A 279 24.50 -3.95 -13.37
CA ASN A 279 23.76 -2.98 -12.54
C ASN A 279 24.45 -1.60 -12.44
N LYS A 280 25.73 -1.49 -12.86
CA LYS A 280 26.45 -0.21 -12.86
C LYS A 280 25.95 0.73 -13.96
N ASN A 281 25.43 0.19 -15.07
CA ASN A 281 24.88 1.00 -16.17
C ASN A 281 23.49 1.56 -15.82
N GLU A 282 22.65 0.82 -15.09
CA GLU A 282 21.37 1.34 -14.56
C GLU A 282 21.57 2.38 -13.44
N ARG A 283 22.55 2.18 -12.56
CA ARG A 283 22.94 3.19 -11.54
C ARG A 283 23.52 4.47 -12.16
N ARG A 284 24.13 4.39 -13.36
CA ARG A 284 24.57 5.58 -14.11
C ARG A 284 23.41 6.26 -14.83
N PHE A 285 22.39 5.51 -15.26
CA PHE A 285 21.21 6.07 -15.92
C PHE A 285 20.37 6.95 -14.97
N THR A 286 20.27 6.57 -13.70
CA THR A 286 19.61 7.38 -12.65
C THR A 286 20.43 8.62 -12.24
N ARG A 287 21.77 8.58 -12.35
CA ARG A 287 22.63 9.75 -12.08
C ARG A 287 22.76 10.71 -13.27
N ARG A 288 22.48 10.26 -14.49
CA ARG A 288 22.69 11.02 -15.73
C ARG A 288 21.38 11.45 -16.42
N GLY A 289 20.25 11.43 -15.70
CA GLY A 289 18.98 12.03 -16.14
C GLY A 289 18.88 13.55 -15.94
N PHE A 290 20.00 14.22 -15.63
CA PHE A 290 20.08 15.66 -15.30
C PHE A 290 20.96 16.47 -16.25
N GLU A 291 21.12 16.03 -17.49
CA GLU A 291 21.60 16.92 -18.56
C GLU A 291 20.54 16.94 -19.66
N LYS A 292 20.00 18.13 -19.90
CA LYS A 292 19.04 18.41 -20.96
C LYS A 292 19.56 17.80 -22.28
N SER A 293 18.78 16.91 -22.86
CA SER A 293 18.92 16.56 -24.26
C SER A 293 18.36 17.71 -25.09
N ASP A 294 19.20 18.64 -25.49
CA ASP A 294 18.92 19.42 -26.69
C ASP A 294 19.30 18.54 -27.88
N ALA A 295 18.26 18.04 -28.54
CA ALA A 295 18.40 17.34 -29.80
C ALA A 295 18.99 18.32 -30.83
N ASN A 296 20.14 17.97 -31.39
CA ASN A 296 20.44 18.26 -32.78
C ASN A 296 21.12 17.05 -33.40
N VAL A 297 20.40 16.45 -34.34
CA VAL A 297 20.88 15.43 -35.26
C VAL A 297 21.86 16.10 -36.21
N SER A 298 23.10 15.60 -36.26
CA SER A 298 23.86 15.58 -37.51
C SER A 298 24.86 14.44 -37.48
N GLU A 299 24.64 13.55 -38.42
CA GLU A 299 25.47 12.42 -38.83
C GLU A 299 26.68 12.95 -39.61
N LEU A 300 27.92 12.67 -39.16
CA LEU A 300 29.00 12.27 -40.07
C LEU A 300 30.22 11.70 -39.32
N SER A 301 30.90 10.82 -40.04
CA SER A 301 32.00 9.94 -39.73
C SER A 301 33.38 10.58 -39.55
N SER A 302 34.27 9.74 -39.01
CA SER A 302 35.68 9.56 -39.41
C SER A 302 36.78 10.07 -38.47
N GLU A 303 37.84 9.29 -38.54
CA GLU A 303 39.01 9.08 -37.67
C GLU A 303 40.02 10.25 -37.56
N VAL A 304 40.98 10.03 -36.64
CA VAL A 304 42.41 10.44 -36.64
C VAL A 304 42.84 11.57 -35.67
N SER A 305 43.62 11.13 -34.66
CA SER A 305 44.91 11.64 -34.14
C SER A 305 45.10 13.10 -33.71
N GLY A 306 45.84 13.31 -32.60
CA GLY A 306 46.62 14.54 -32.41
C GLY A 306 46.71 15.05 -30.98
N ASP A 307 47.94 15.03 -30.47
CA ASP A 307 48.44 15.47 -29.17
C ASP A 307 48.59 17.02 -29.03
N LYS A 308 48.59 17.52 -27.78
CA LYS A 308 49.26 18.73 -27.23
C LYS A 308 48.47 19.94 -26.65
N LEU A 309 48.79 20.17 -25.36
CA LEU A 309 49.18 21.39 -24.61
C LEU A 309 48.31 22.67 -24.52
N ILE A 310 47.95 22.96 -23.25
CA ILE A 310 48.11 24.20 -22.44
C ILE A 310 47.72 25.57 -23.03
N ALA A 311 46.76 26.26 -22.39
CA ALA A 311 46.87 27.68 -22.01
C ALA A 311 45.78 28.11 -20.99
N ASN A 312 46.21 28.89 -19.99
CA ASN A 312 45.42 29.48 -18.90
C ASN A 312 44.57 30.68 -19.39
N VAL A 313 43.30 30.81 -18.98
CA VAL A 313 42.63 32.12 -18.90
C VAL A 313 41.55 32.12 -17.79
N LYS A 314 41.88 32.86 -16.72
CA LYS A 314 41.10 33.86 -15.98
C LYS A 314 39.70 33.52 -15.44
N VAL A 315 39.66 33.51 -14.10
CA VAL A 315 38.49 33.66 -13.21
C VAL A 315 37.89 35.05 -13.39
N GLU A 316 36.62 35.11 -13.78
CA GLU A 316 35.73 36.26 -13.55
C GLU A 316 34.36 35.72 -13.13
N GLU A 317 33.95 36.03 -11.89
CA GLU A 317 32.58 35.87 -11.40
C GLU A 317 31.65 36.86 -12.09
N PRO A 318 30.43 36.45 -12.44
CA PRO A 318 29.30 37.36 -12.54
C PRO A 318 28.28 37.01 -11.47
N THR A 319 28.24 37.85 -10.43
CA THR A 319 27.05 38.10 -9.62
C THR A 319 25.88 38.51 -10.53
N GLN A 320 24.87 37.65 -10.64
CA GLN A 320 23.54 38.03 -11.09
C GLN A 320 22.53 37.50 -10.08
N GLU A 321 22.03 38.42 -9.27
CA GLU A 321 20.81 38.25 -8.49
C GLU A 321 19.67 37.90 -9.43
N PHE A 322 19.16 36.67 -9.34
CA PHE A 322 17.91 36.28 -9.95
C PHE A 322 16.90 35.93 -8.86
N GLY A 323 15.72 36.50 -9.05
CA GLY A 323 14.68 36.63 -8.05
C GLY A 323 14.26 35.33 -7.37
N ARG A 324 13.96 35.49 -6.09
CA ARG A 324 13.27 34.57 -5.21
C ARG A 324 12.01 34.02 -5.90
N ALA A 325 12.09 32.77 -6.37
CA ALA A 325 10.94 31.94 -6.69
C ALA A 325 11.07 30.66 -5.84
N ASP A 326 10.61 30.76 -4.60
CA ASP A 326 10.42 29.65 -3.69
C ASP A 326 9.29 28.75 -4.24
N SER A 327 9.57 27.85 -5.20
CA SER A 327 8.53 26.92 -5.69
C SER A 327 9.00 25.64 -6.40
N PHE A 328 10.16 25.07 -6.07
CA PHE A 328 10.57 23.80 -6.72
C PHE A 328 11.25 22.74 -5.83
N CYS A 329 11.05 22.79 -4.51
CA CYS A 329 11.61 21.79 -3.58
C CYS A 329 10.49 20.95 -2.95
N ALA A 330 9.81 20.11 -3.71
CA ALA A 330 8.85 19.13 -3.16
C ALA A 330 8.64 17.89 -4.06
N GLN A 331 9.52 17.64 -5.03
CA GLN A 331 9.38 16.51 -5.94
C GLN A 331 10.72 15.79 -6.01
N ASN A 332 10.73 14.55 -5.51
CA ASN A 332 11.63 13.43 -5.84
C ASN A 332 12.18 12.64 -4.64
N THR A 333 11.37 12.45 -3.60
CA THR A 333 11.45 11.23 -2.79
C THR A 333 10.95 10.08 -3.67
N SER A 334 11.73 9.01 -3.87
CA SER A 334 11.35 7.82 -4.67
C SER A 334 10.04 7.15 -4.21
N TYR A 335 9.56 7.51 -3.03
CA TYR A 335 8.25 7.19 -2.50
C TYR A 335 7.30 8.36 -2.72
N GLY A 336 6.57 8.33 -3.83
CA GLY A 336 5.56 9.33 -4.17
C GLY A 336 4.69 9.75 -2.97
N LEU A 337 4.10 10.94 -3.07
CA LEU A 337 3.23 11.49 -2.04
C LEU A 337 2.09 10.50 -1.74
N VAL A 338 1.76 10.33 -0.45
CA VAL A 338 0.64 9.48 -0.01
C VAL A 338 -0.38 10.40 0.61
N PHE A 339 -1.60 10.38 0.08
CA PHE A 339 -2.69 11.21 0.57
C PHE A 339 -3.64 10.37 1.45
N VAL A 340 -4.29 11.01 2.42
CA VAL A 340 -5.33 10.44 3.28
C VAL A 340 -6.46 9.83 2.44
N SER A 341 -6.83 10.49 1.34
CA SER A 341 -7.81 9.98 0.37
C SER A 341 -7.40 8.64 -0.23
N GLN A 342 -6.12 8.45 -0.56
CA GLN A 342 -5.60 7.17 -1.07
C GLN A 342 -5.55 6.10 0.01
N VAL A 343 -5.23 6.47 1.26
CA VAL A 343 -5.26 5.55 2.40
C VAL A 343 -6.68 5.05 2.65
N ALA A 344 -7.65 5.96 2.65
CA ALA A 344 -9.07 5.63 2.78
C ALA A 344 -9.55 4.72 1.63
N ALA A 345 -9.21 5.07 0.38
CA ALA A 345 -9.51 4.25 -0.78
C ALA A 345 -8.88 2.84 -0.70
N ALA A 346 -7.65 2.72 -0.21
CA ALA A 346 -6.98 1.43 -0.04
C ALA A 346 -7.63 0.56 1.05
N ILE A 347 -8.10 1.16 2.15
CA ILE A 347 -8.83 0.44 3.20
C ILE A 347 -10.21 0.00 2.70
N ALA A 348 -10.93 0.88 2.00
CA ALA A 348 -12.18 0.56 1.33
C ALA A 348 -12.01 -0.59 0.32
N ALA A 349 -10.92 -0.55 -0.46
CA ALA A 349 -10.58 -1.61 -1.40
C ALA A 349 -10.37 -2.96 -0.72
N LEU A 350 -9.62 -3.02 0.39
CA LEU A 350 -9.42 -4.25 1.15
C LEU A 350 -10.74 -4.84 1.65
N ARG A 351 -11.66 -3.99 2.12
CA ARG A 351 -13.00 -4.39 2.56
C ARG A 351 -13.83 -4.94 1.41
N GLU A 352 -13.94 -4.21 0.31
CA GLU A 352 -14.66 -4.66 -0.88
C GLU A 352 -14.11 -6.00 -1.40
N ARG A 353 -12.78 -6.12 -1.47
CA ARG A 353 -12.11 -7.34 -1.93
C ARG A 353 -12.31 -8.52 -0.97
N SER A 354 -12.43 -8.27 0.33
CA SER A 354 -12.74 -9.31 1.32
C SER A 354 -14.15 -9.88 1.12
N LEU A 355 -15.15 -9.02 0.83
CA LEU A 355 -16.51 -9.45 0.49
C LEU A 355 -16.54 -10.25 -0.81
N LEU A 356 -15.78 -9.81 -1.82
CA LEU A 356 -15.61 -10.58 -3.05
C LEU A 356 -14.99 -11.96 -2.78
N GLU A 357 -13.99 -12.05 -1.89
CA GLU A 357 -13.35 -13.32 -1.54
C GLU A 357 -14.33 -14.27 -0.84
N GLU A 358 -15.16 -13.76 0.07
CA GLU A 358 -16.22 -14.53 0.72
C GLU A 358 -17.26 -15.03 -0.30
N LYS A 359 -17.65 -14.18 -1.24
CA LYS A 359 -18.56 -14.54 -2.33
C LYS A 359 -17.95 -15.60 -3.25
N ILE A 360 -16.67 -15.46 -3.61
CA ILE A 360 -15.94 -16.49 -4.37
C ILE A 360 -15.92 -17.82 -3.61
N LYS A 361 -15.56 -17.81 -2.33
CA LYS A 361 -15.49 -19.02 -1.50
C LYS A 361 -16.86 -19.69 -1.37
N SER A 362 -17.92 -18.92 -1.11
CA SER A 362 -19.28 -19.46 -0.98
C SER A 362 -19.79 -20.07 -2.30
N LEU A 363 -19.52 -19.45 -3.45
CA LEU A 363 -19.87 -20.01 -4.76
C LEU A 363 -19.17 -21.33 -5.02
N ARG A 364 -17.87 -21.43 -4.69
CA ARG A 364 -17.10 -22.67 -4.85
C ARG A 364 -17.59 -23.78 -3.91
N VAL A 365 -17.88 -23.46 -2.65
CA VAL A 365 -18.42 -24.42 -1.67
C VAL A 365 -19.82 -24.89 -2.05
N ALA A 366 -20.69 -23.99 -2.52
CA ALA A 366 -22.06 -24.34 -2.92
C ALA A 366 -22.09 -25.37 -4.07
N GLN A 367 -21.10 -25.30 -4.97
CA GLN A 367 -20.96 -26.24 -6.08
C GLN A 367 -20.49 -27.64 -5.63
N LEU A 368 -19.76 -27.75 -4.52
CA LEU A 368 -19.30 -29.01 -3.94
C LEU A 368 -20.40 -29.78 -3.19
N LEU A 369 -21.43 -29.09 -2.68
CA LEU A 369 -22.45 -29.71 -1.84
C LEU A 369 -23.40 -30.60 -2.67
N PRO A 370 -23.68 -31.85 -2.23
CA PRO A 370 -24.70 -32.69 -2.83
C PRO A 370 -26.06 -31.98 -2.89
N LYS A 371 -26.85 -32.25 -3.94
CA LYS A 371 -28.16 -31.63 -4.16
C LYS A 371 -29.09 -31.76 -2.94
N SER A 372 -29.05 -32.90 -2.25
CA SER A 372 -29.83 -33.15 -1.02
C SER A 372 -29.47 -32.18 0.11
N GLN A 373 -28.18 -31.96 0.35
CA GLN A 373 -27.69 -31.05 1.38
C GLN A 373 -28.02 -29.59 1.04
N ARG A 374 -27.92 -29.21 -0.23
CA ARG A 374 -28.30 -27.87 -0.71
C ARG A 374 -29.80 -27.61 -0.52
N LEU A 375 -30.64 -28.60 -0.83
CA LEU A 375 -32.09 -28.52 -0.60
C LEU A 375 -32.43 -28.42 0.90
N ALA A 376 -31.74 -29.18 1.74
CA ALA A 376 -31.92 -29.12 3.20
C ALA A 376 -31.52 -27.75 3.76
N GLN A 377 -30.38 -27.18 3.32
CA GLN A 377 -29.95 -25.82 3.70
C GLN A 377 -30.95 -24.76 3.21
N HIS A 378 -31.41 -24.86 1.96
CA HIS A 378 -32.41 -23.93 1.42
C HIS A 378 -33.71 -23.98 2.23
N ALA A 379 -34.20 -25.18 2.57
CA ALA A 379 -35.40 -25.35 3.38
C ALA A 379 -35.23 -24.75 4.78
N TYR A 380 -34.07 -25.00 5.43
CA TYR A 380 -33.74 -24.42 6.74
C TYR A 380 -33.70 -22.88 6.70
N VAL A 381 -32.98 -22.29 5.73
CA VAL A 381 -32.87 -20.83 5.58
C VAL A 381 -34.23 -20.20 5.25
N THR A 382 -35.05 -20.87 4.43
CA THR A 382 -36.40 -20.40 4.09
C THR A 382 -37.29 -20.38 5.33
N MET A 383 -37.24 -21.44 6.16
CA MET A 383 -37.99 -21.50 7.41
C MET A 383 -37.57 -20.39 8.39
N ARG A 384 -36.26 -20.19 8.60
CA ARG A 384 -35.70 -19.09 9.40
C ARG A 384 -36.15 -17.72 8.88
N ALA A 385 -36.10 -17.52 7.56
CA ALA A 385 -36.54 -16.27 6.95
C ALA A 385 -38.04 -16.04 7.18
N ASP A 386 -38.88 -17.07 7.10
CA ASP A 386 -40.31 -16.96 7.37
C ASP A 386 -40.62 -16.64 8.83
N GLU A 387 -39.87 -17.21 9.78
CA GLU A 387 -39.97 -16.86 11.20
C GLU A 387 -39.61 -15.38 11.44
N GLU A 388 -38.53 -14.90 10.84
CA GLU A 388 -38.06 -13.52 10.99
C GLU A 388 -38.99 -12.51 10.29
N ARG A 389 -39.55 -12.86 9.13
CA ARG A 389 -40.58 -12.05 8.44
C ARG A 389 -41.83 -11.88 9.31
N LYS A 390 -42.27 -12.93 10.01
CA LYS A 390 -43.43 -12.87 10.90
C LYS A 390 -43.21 -11.93 12.10
N LYS A 391 -41.97 -11.75 12.56
CA LYS A 391 -41.62 -10.81 13.64
C LYS A 391 -41.67 -9.35 13.21
N ARG A 392 -41.63 -9.07 11.90
CA ARG A 392 -41.59 -7.73 11.33
C ARG A 392 -42.99 -7.30 10.86
N SER A 393 -43.66 -6.47 11.65
CA SER A 393 -45.01 -5.96 11.34
C SER A 393 -45.07 -5.10 10.07
N ASN A 394 -43.92 -4.57 9.62
CA ASN A 394 -43.76 -3.76 8.42
C ASN A 394 -43.31 -4.56 7.19
N TYR A 395 -43.03 -5.87 7.30
CA TYR A 395 -42.57 -6.66 6.17
C TYR A 395 -43.69 -6.86 5.13
N ARG A 396 -43.38 -6.61 3.86
CA ARG A 396 -44.24 -6.93 2.73
C ARG A 396 -43.46 -7.77 1.70
N PRO A 397 -44.02 -8.89 1.22
CA PRO A 397 -43.42 -9.65 0.12
C PRO A 397 -43.21 -8.77 -1.13
N LEU A 398 -42.14 -9.02 -1.88
CA LEU A 398 -41.80 -8.34 -3.14
C LEU A 398 -43.01 -8.17 -4.08
N LEU A 399 -43.79 -9.25 -4.23
CA LEU A 399 -44.98 -9.30 -5.09
C LEU A 399 -46.07 -8.29 -4.70
N GLN A 400 -46.08 -7.85 -3.43
CA GLN A 400 -46.97 -6.79 -2.95
C GLN A 400 -46.38 -5.40 -3.16
N HIS A 401 -45.06 -5.26 -3.24
CA HIS A 401 -44.39 -4.00 -3.58
C HIS A 401 -44.55 -3.67 -5.08
N ASP A 402 -44.43 -4.66 -5.95
CA ASP A 402 -44.45 -4.47 -7.42
C ASP A 402 -45.85 -4.25 -8.00
N GLY A 403 -46.91 -4.29 -7.17
CA GLY A 403 -48.29 -4.10 -7.62
C GLY A 403 -48.79 -5.17 -8.60
N LEU A 404 -48.03 -6.24 -8.86
CA LEU A 404 -48.36 -7.29 -9.83
C LEU A 404 -49.70 -7.98 -9.54
N LEU A 405 -50.06 -8.09 -8.26
CA LEU A 405 -51.35 -8.63 -7.84
C LEU A 405 -52.53 -7.71 -8.17
N TRP A 406 -52.32 -6.39 -8.29
CA TRP A 406 -53.36 -5.43 -8.66
C TRP A 406 -53.76 -5.53 -10.13
N HIS A 407 -52.83 -5.98 -11.00
CA HIS A 407 -53.11 -6.18 -12.41
C HIS A 407 -53.92 -7.45 -12.69
N GLN A 408 -53.79 -8.49 -11.87
CA GLN A 408 -54.59 -9.72 -12.03
C GLN A 408 -56.05 -9.54 -11.58
N SER A 409 -56.33 -8.63 -10.64
CA SER A 409 -57.70 -8.34 -10.19
C SER A 409 -58.56 -7.52 -11.18
N ARG A 410 -57.98 -7.01 -12.28
CA ARG A 410 -58.71 -6.24 -13.30
C ARG A 410 -59.10 -7.05 -14.55
N PHE A 411 -58.81 -8.34 -14.59
CA PHE A 411 -59.19 -9.26 -15.69
C PHE A 411 -60.19 -10.34 -15.25
N LYS A 412 -61.05 -10.05 -14.27
CA LYS A 412 -62.22 -10.87 -13.96
C LYS A 412 -63.50 -10.18 -14.37
#